data_AF-A0A2G9M7V4-F1
#
_entry.id   AF-A0A2G9M7V4-F1
#
_cell.length_a   1.000
_cell.length_b   1.000
_cell.length_c   1.000
_cell.angle_alpha   90.00
_cell.angle_beta   90.00
_cell.angle_gamma   90.00
#
_symmetry.space_group_name_H-M   'P 1'
#
loop_
_entity.id
_entity.type
_entity.pdbx_description
1 polymer ?
#
loop_
_entity_poly.entity_id
_entity_poly.type
_entity_poly.pdbx_seq_one_letter_code
_entity_poly.pdbx_strand_id
1 'polypeptide(L)'
;MKKLMLLVICLFVITACSDDLPPTPPAPGSQAMVGGAIAGMAGFPAWATQPNNVAITPQQAFYGDGVVLSASNYDYVYENAYYFDRIGTWEKLQLQGTEKQENWIKNRAIGSIQITEPHFESGTNYAVVYACNKQSGNWNCNGNKWMLLEFNVQGTATGAIPELANVNQFVVNQAIYPFTVINTGAEQDNFADINVIRYDAKYREPKGLVVLVHVFDFNNRAELDQTINTMFRDIFTQGKTKQNGNNIGIYLDETDTMITTWSSGKQIVYIQTFDPEAANKEIIEAYLAKYPSDVQ
;
A
#
# COMPACT_ATOMS: atom_id res chain seq x y z
N MET A 1 -40.69 -46.32 13.75
CA MET A 1 -40.08 -45.52 14.85
C MET A 1 -38.54 -45.42 14.78
N LYS A 2 -37.78 -46.42 14.29
CA LYS A 2 -36.29 -46.35 14.21
C LYS A 2 -35.71 -45.30 13.24
N LYS A 3 -36.45 -44.85 12.22
CA LYS A 3 -35.97 -43.83 11.25
C LYS A 3 -36.06 -42.39 11.76
N LEU A 4 -36.85 -42.12 12.81
CA LEU A 4 -37.01 -40.76 13.35
C LEU A 4 -35.86 -40.37 14.30
N MET A 5 -35.19 -41.36 14.91
CA MET A 5 -34.11 -41.13 15.87
C MET A 5 -32.77 -40.76 15.20
N LEU A 6 -32.57 -41.15 13.92
CA LEU A 6 -31.36 -40.81 13.17
C LEU A 6 -31.35 -39.35 12.68
N LEU A 7 -32.53 -38.76 12.42
CA LEU A 7 -32.65 -37.39 11.91
C LEU A 7 -32.37 -36.34 13.01
N VAL A 8 -32.70 -36.67 14.27
CA VAL A 8 -32.46 -35.78 15.42
C VAL A 8 -30.98 -35.73 15.82
N ILE A 9 -30.23 -36.83 15.63
CA ILE A 9 -28.78 -36.86 15.89
C ILE A 9 -28.01 -36.08 14.81
N CYS A 10 -28.46 -36.09 13.54
CA CYS A 10 -27.85 -35.26 12.49
C CYS A 10 -28.11 -33.76 12.66
N LEU A 11 -29.20 -33.34 13.32
CA LEU A 11 -29.47 -31.92 13.57
C LEU A 11 -28.58 -31.31 14.66
N PHE A 12 -28.03 -32.12 15.58
CA PHE A 12 -27.16 -31.65 16.67
C PHE A 12 -25.67 -31.53 16.30
N VAL A 13 -25.26 -31.96 15.11
CA VAL A 13 -23.86 -31.88 14.65
C VAL A 13 -23.59 -30.63 13.80
N ILE A 14 -24.62 -29.82 13.51
CA ILE A 14 -24.48 -28.60 12.69
C ILE A 14 -24.31 -27.32 13.53
N THR A 15 -24.26 -27.42 14.86
CA THR A 15 -24.16 -26.25 15.78
C THR A 15 -22.73 -25.89 16.18
N ALA A 16 -21.69 -26.54 15.66
CA ALA A 16 -20.33 -26.34 16.16
C ALA A 16 -19.34 -26.09 15.01
N CYS A 17 -19.21 -24.82 14.63
CA CYS A 17 -17.97 -24.16 14.17
C CYS A 17 -18.31 -22.78 13.59
N SER A 18 -19.06 -21.93 14.32
CA SER A 18 -18.83 -20.50 14.13
C SER A 18 -17.48 -20.23 14.77
N ASP A 19 -16.44 -20.03 13.96
CA ASP A 19 -15.15 -19.59 14.48
C ASP A 19 -15.38 -18.34 15.32
N ASP A 20 -15.22 -18.49 16.64
CA ASP A 20 -15.38 -17.41 17.60
C ASP A 20 -14.42 -16.28 17.21
N LEU A 21 -14.96 -15.13 16.81
CA LEU A 21 -14.18 -13.97 16.37
C LEU A 21 -13.46 -13.31 17.55
N PRO A 22 -12.36 -12.57 17.32
CA PRO A 22 -11.70 -11.87 18.40
C PRO A 22 -12.59 -10.77 19.01
N PRO A 23 -12.35 -10.39 20.28
CA PRO A 23 -13.11 -9.32 20.92
C PRO A 23 -12.84 -7.97 20.23
N THR A 24 -13.91 -7.25 19.89
CA THR A 24 -13.82 -5.91 19.28
C THR A 24 -13.12 -4.93 20.24
N PRO A 25 -12.05 -4.24 19.80
CA PRO A 25 -11.37 -3.29 20.65
C PRO A 25 -12.23 -2.04 20.90
N PRO A 26 -12.11 -1.39 22.07
CA PRO A 26 -12.68 -0.06 22.26
C PRO A 26 -12.00 0.94 21.32
N ALA A 27 -12.77 1.84 20.73
CA ALA A 27 -12.23 2.89 19.88
C ALA A 27 -11.27 3.79 20.69
N PRO A 28 -10.11 4.18 20.14
CA PRO A 28 -9.26 5.18 20.77
C PRO A 28 -10.04 6.48 21.04
N GLY A 29 -9.82 7.09 22.20
CA GLY A 29 -10.50 8.30 22.68
C GLY A 29 -11.88 8.08 23.29
N SER A 30 -12.49 6.90 23.16
CA SER A 30 -13.87 6.64 23.64
C SER A 30 -13.99 6.45 25.15
N GLN A 31 -12.90 6.13 25.83
CA GLN A 31 -12.83 5.96 27.28
C GLN A 31 -11.69 6.81 27.82
N ALA A 32 -11.84 7.36 29.04
CA ALA A 32 -10.85 8.25 29.66
C ALA A 32 -9.41 7.68 29.72
N MET A 33 -9.24 6.37 29.51
CA MET A 33 -7.95 5.69 29.56
C MET A 33 -7.45 5.12 28.21
N VAL A 34 -8.25 5.09 27.14
CA VAL A 34 -7.84 4.52 25.84
C VAL A 34 -7.74 5.64 24.83
N GLY A 35 -6.57 5.87 24.24
CA GLY A 35 -6.36 6.87 23.19
C GLY A 35 -6.30 8.33 23.68
N GLY A 36 -5.91 8.56 24.94
CA GLY A 36 -5.62 9.92 25.43
C GLY A 36 -4.47 10.59 24.68
N ALA A 37 -4.23 11.88 24.96
CA ALA A 37 -3.21 12.69 24.30
C ALA A 37 -1.83 12.02 24.30
N ILE A 38 -1.24 11.85 23.10
CA ILE A 38 0.05 11.18 22.92
C ILE A 38 1.23 12.16 23.04
N ALA A 39 0.99 13.45 22.83
CA ALA A 39 2.03 14.48 22.83
C ALA A 39 2.74 14.59 24.20
N GLY A 40 4.07 14.41 24.20
CA GLY A 40 4.91 14.61 25.38
C GLY A 40 5.02 13.42 26.34
N MET A 41 4.56 12.23 25.97
CA MET A 41 4.67 11.05 26.83
C MET A 41 6.10 10.49 26.87
N ALA A 42 6.60 10.23 28.07
CA ALA A 42 7.81 9.43 28.29
C ALA A 42 7.44 7.94 28.25
N GLY A 43 7.40 7.35 27.05
CA GLY A 43 7.14 5.92 26.82
C GLY A 43 5.74 5.60 26.30
N PHE A 44 5.45 4.30 26.17
CA PHE A 44 4.17 3.81 25.64
C PHE A 44 3.04 3.99 26.67
N PRO A 45 1.86 4.48 26.26
CA PRO A 45 0.73 4.59 27.15
C PRO A 45 0.21 3.20 27.51
N ALA A 46 -0.44 3.06 28.67
CA ALA A 46 -0.91 1.77 29.17
C ALA A 46 -1.86 1.03 28.20
N TRP A 47 -2.60 1.78 27.37
CA TRP A 47 -3.55 1.28 26.38
C TRP A 47 -2.90 0.84 25.05
N ALA A 48 -1.62 1.16 24.83
CA ALA A 48 -0.89 0.83 23.62
C ALA A 48 0.29 -0.10 23.87
N THR A 49 0.76 -0.72 22.79
CA THR A 49 1.95 -1.56 22.75
C THR A 49 2.80 -1.20 21.54
N GLN A 50 4.05 -1.67 21.55
CA GLN A 50 4.96 -1.59 20.40
C GLN A 50 4.36 -2.28 19.16
N PRO A 51 4.63 -1.76 17.96
CA PRO A 51 4.31 -2.43 16.70
C PRO A 51 4.87 -3.86 16.65
N ASN A 52 4.06 -4.81 16.22
CA ASN A 52 4.49 -6.17 15.88
C ASN A 52 3.82 -6.57 14.57
N ASN A 53 4.57 -7.01 13.56
CA ASN A 53 4.06 -7.33 12.20
C ASN A 53 3.11 -6.28 11.58
N VAL A 54 3.24 -5.02 12.02
CA VAL A 54 2.55 -3.86 11.47
C VAL A 54 3.58 -2.82 11.08
N ALA A 55 3.32 -2.08 10.00
CA ALA A 55 4.21 -1.06 9.49
C ALA A 55 3.42 0.09 8.87
N ILE A 56 3.98 1.29 8.98
CA ILE A 56 3.56 2.48 8.22
C ILE A 56 4.68 2.85 7.26
N THR A 57 4.35 3.12 6.00
CA THR A 57 5.35 3.31 4.97
C THR A 57 4.88 4.32 3.90
N PRO A 58 5.70 5.34 3.54
CA PRO A 58 7.01 5.65 4.12
C PRO A 58 6.91 6.14 5.58
N GLN A 59 8.01 6.05 6.33
CA GLN A 59 8.07 6.59 7.70
C GLN A 59 8.21 8.12 7.72
N GLN A 60 8.55 8.74 6.60
CA GLN A 60 8.61 10.18 6.41
C GLN A 60 7.78 10.54 5.18
N ALA A 61 6.95 11.57 5.28
CA ALA A 61 6.06 12.01 4.21
C ALA A 61 5.93 13.54 4.20
N PHE A 62 5.63 14.12 3.06
CA PHE A 62 5.30 15.54 2.89
C PHE A 62 3.79 15.72 2.79
N TYR A 63 3.32 16.96 2.92
CA TYR A 63 1.94 17.28 2.54
C TYR A 63 1.72 16.97 1.07
N GLY A 64 0.61 16.31 0.78
CA GLY A 64 0.26 15.79 -0.53
C GLY A 64 0.61 14.32 -0.71
N ASP A 65 1.49 13.74 0.10
CA ASP A 65 1.87 12.33 0.03
C ASP A 65 0.79 11.39 0.60
N GLY A 66 0.86 10.11 0.23
CA GLY A 66 0.16 9.02 0.89
C GLY A 66 1.13 8.19 1.73
N VAL A 67 0.72 7.79 2.93
CA VAL A 67 1.37 6.74 3.72
C VAL A 67 0.47 5.52 3.81
N VAL A 68 1.05 4.34 3.70
CA VAL A 68 0.32 3.07 3.79
C VAL A 68 0.56 2.42 5.14
N LEU A 69 -0.53 2.15 5.83
CA LEU A 69 -0.59 1.34 7.02
C LEU A 69 -0.85 -0.11 6.63
N SER A 70 -0.04 -1.04 7.14
CA SER A 70 -0.17 -2.46 6.85
C SER A 70 -0.03 -3.31 8.10
N ALA A 71 -0.81 -4.39 8.16
CA ALA A 71 -0.75 -5.40 9.20
C ALA A 71 -0.80 -6.78 8.57
N SER A 72 0.10 -7.68 8.97
CA SER A 72 0.27 -9.01 8.37
C SER A 72 0.61 -10.04 9.44
N ASN A 73 0.57 -11.33 9.10
CA ASN A 73 0.89 -12.43 10.03
C ASN A 73 0.00 -12.42 11.29
N TYR A 74 -1.28 -12.08 11.08
CA TYR A 74 -2.33 -12.13 12.11
C TYR A 74 -3.49 -12.97 11.62
N ASP A 75 -4.08 -13.81 12.46
CA ASP A 75 -5.31 -14.53 12.07
C ASP A 75 -6.43 -13.55 11.70
N TYR A 76 -6.60 -12.48 12.50
CA TYR A 76 -7.52 -11.40 12.20
C TYR A 76 -6.95 -10.02 12.56
N VAL A 77 -7.17 -9.06 11.68
CA VAL A 77 -6.91 -7.63 11.86
C VAL A 77 -8.25 -6.91 11.92
N TYR A 78 -8.43 -6.04 12.91
CA TYR A 78 -9.65 -5.25 13.02
C TYR A 78 -9.73 -4.27 11.85
N GLU A 79 -10.87 -4.17 11.18
CA GLU A 79 -10.98 -3.41 9.93
C GLU A 79 -10.82 -1.90 10.11
N ASN A 80 -10.96 -1.40 11.34
CA ASN A 80 -10.84 0.03 11.64
C ASN A 80 -9.50 0.29 12.31
N ALA A 81 -8.58 0.91 11.59
CA ALA A 81 -7.43 1.59 12.15
C ALA A 81 -7.79 3.03 12.51
N TYR A 82 -6.89 3.72 13.20
CA TYR A 82 -7.07 5.14 13.52
C TYR A 82 -5.76 5.91 13.34
N TYR A 83 -5.83 7.17 12.98
CA TYR A 83 -4.70 8.10 13.03
C TYR A 83 -5.03 9.31 13.90
N PHE A 84 -4.02 9.85 14.56
CA PHE A 84 -4.18 10.99 15.45
C PHE A 84 -4.08 12.27 14.62
N ASP A 85 -5.17 13.03 14.55
CA ASP A 85 -5.25 14.26 13.79
C ASP A 85 -4.65 15.46 14.55
N ARG A 86 -4.51 16.56 13.82
CA ARG A 86 -4.02 17.84 14.30
C ARG A 86 -4.87 18.47 15.42
N ILE A 87 -6.18 18.22 15.45
CA ILE A 87 -7.07 18.77 16.49
C ILE A 87 -7.09 17.91 17.76
N GLY A 88 -6.27 16.85 17.79
CA GLY A 88 -6.10 15.97 18.94
C GLY A 88 -7.18 14.88 19.03
N THR A 89 -7.83 14.54 17.91
CA THR A 89 -8.80 13.45 17.84
C THR A 89 -8.31 12.27 17.00
N TRP A 90 -8.91 11.10 17.23
CA TRP A 90 -8.61 9.90 16.46
C TRP A 90 -9.59 9.79 15.29
N GLU A 91 -9.08 9.91 14.07
CA GLU A 91 -9.86 9.70 12.87
C GLU A 91 -9.80 8.24 12.43
N LYS A 92 -10.93 7.71 11.99
CA LYS A 92 -11.08 6.32 11.57
C LYS A 92 -10.55 6.12 10.15
N LEU A 93 -9.69 5.13 9.98
CA LEU A 93 -9.24 4.62 8.68
C LEU A 93 -9.79 3.20 8.46
N GLN A 94 -10.58 3.01 7.40
CA GLN A 94 -11.05 1.67 7.03
C GLN A 94 -9.97 0.92 6.24
N LEU A 95 -9.54 -0.21 6.79
CA LEU A 95 -8.60 -1.12 6.16
C LEU A 95 -9.30 -2.04 5.15
N GLN A 96 -8.51 -2.53 4.21
CA GLN A 96 -8.91 -3.43 3.13
C GLN A 96 -8.13 -4.76 3.23
N GLY A 97 -8.76 -5.85 2.81
CA GLY A 97 -8.16 -7.18 2.70
C GLY A 97 -9.13 -8.16 2.01
N THR A 98 -8.66 -9.37 1.73
CA THR A 98 -9.40 -10.34 0.88
C THR A 98 -10.58 -11.01 1.55
N GLU A 99 -10.36 -11.46 2.78
CA GLU A 99 -11.34 -12.24 3.53
C GLU A 99 -11.83 -11.38 4.69
N LYS A 100 -13.03 -10.81 4.53
CA LYS A 100 -13.72 -10.07 5.59
C LYS A 100 -14.74 -10.95 6.29
N GLN A 101 -14.76 -10.89 7.61
CA GLN A 101 -15.77 -11.49 8.45
C GLN A 101 -16.19 -10.46 9.50
N GLU A 102 -17.39 -9.90 9.33
CA GLU A 102 -17.85 -8.75 10.11
C GLU A 102 -16.84 -7.58 10.04
N ASN A 103 -16.42 -7.07 11.20
CA ASN A 103 -15.44 -5.98 11.32
C ASN A 103 -13.98 -6.49 11.36
N TRP A 104 -13.74 -7.72 10.91
CA TRP A 104 -12.42 -8.33 10.92
C TRP A 104 -11.97 -8.72 9.52
N ILE A 105 -10.69 -8.53 9.27
CA ILE A 105 -10.01 -8.87 8.02
C ILE A 105 -9.03 -9.99 8.35
N LYS A 106 -9.14 -11.13 7.69
CA LYS A 106 -8.29 -12.29 7.94
C LYS A 106 -6.90 -12.11 7.34
N ASN A 107 -5.87 -12.64 8.01
CA ASN A 107 -4.46 -12.68 7.57
C ASN A 107 -3.75 -11.32 7.46
N ARG A 108 -4.28 -10.42 6.62
CA ARG A 108 -3.63 -9.16 6.26
C ARG A 108 -4.65 -8.07 5.99
N ALA A 109 -4.33 -6.88 6.47
CA ALA A 109 -5.06 -5.66 6.17
C ALA A 109 -4.13 -4.51 5.78
N ILE A 110 -4.61 -3.65 4.90
CA ILE A 110 -3.89 -2.47 4.41
C ILE A 110 -4.82 -1.25 4.36
N GLY A 111 -4.31 -0.06 4.64
CA GLY A 111 -5.05 1.19 4.54
C GLY A 111 -4.13 2.33 4.15
N SER A 112 -4.66 3.32 3.42
CA SER A 112 -3.89 4.48 2.98
C SER A 112 -4.36 5.72 3.72
N ILE A 113 -3.41 6.50 4.24
CA ILE A 113 -3.65 7.79 4.87
C ILE A 113 -3.10 8.85 3.93
N GLN A 114 -3.92 9.82 3.55
CA GLN A 114 -3.47 10.96 2.75
C GLN A 114 -2.99 12.07 3.68
N ILE A 115 -1.73 12.47 3.52
CA ILE A 115 -1.08 13.46 4.38
C ILE A 115 -1.47 14.86 3.87
N THR A 116 -2.36 15.51 4.60
CA THR A 116 -2.87 16.84 4.25
C THR A 116 -2.70 17.81 5.41
N GLU A 117 -2.40 19.07 5.11
CA GLU A 117 -2.18 20.13 6.11
C GLU A 117 -3.36 20.35 7.09
N PRO A 118 -4.65 20.17 6.71
CA PRO A 118 -5.74 20.27 7.67
C PRO A 118 -5.74 19.16 8.74
N HIS A 119 -5.24 17.97 8.40
CA HIS A 119 -5.30 16.79 9.28
C HIS A 119 -3.99 16.52 10.03
N PHE A 120 -2.85 16.97 9.52
CA PHE A 120 -1.54 16.66 10.09
C PHE A 120 -0.71 17.92 10.35
N GLU A 121 0.12 17.87 11.40
CA GLU A 121 1.16 18.86 11.66
C GLU A 121 2.53 18.32 11.24
N SER A 122 3.44 19.21 10.84
CA SER A 122 4.84 18.84 10.67
C SER A 122 5.41 18.29 11.98
N GLY A 123 6.13 17.17 11.89
CA GLY A 123 6.69 16.45 13.04
C GLY A 123 6.18 15.02 13.16
N THR A 124 6.28 14.46 14.36
CA THR A 124 5.85 13.09 14.65
C THR A 124 4.33 13.00 14.73
N ASN A 125 3.76 12.11 13.93
CA ASN A 125 2.35 11.77 13.88
C ASN A 125 2.17 10.28 14.18
N TYR A 126 0.93 9.88 14.49
CA TYR A 126 0.65 8.56 15.06
C TYR A 126 -0.50 7.86 14.34
N ALA A 127 -0.38 6.55 14.21
CA ALA A 127 -1.46 5.67 13.78
C ALA A 127 -1.54 4.45 14.70
N VAL A 128 -2.72 3.84 14.79
CA VAL A 128 -2.94 2.64 15.60
C VAL A 128 -3.67 1.55 14.83
N VAL A 129 -3.26 0.30 15.07
CA VAL A 129 -3.88 -0.91 14.52
C VAL A 129 -4.15 -1.90 15.62
N TYR A 130 -5.23 -2.68 15.49
CA TYR A 130 -5.56 -3.77 16.39
C TYR A 130 -5.62 -5.08 15.61
N ALA A 131 -4.94 -6.11 16.11
CA ALA A 131 -4.90 -7.42 15.47
C ALA A 131 -4.69 -8.52 16.52
N CYS A 132 -5.15 -9.73 16.20
CA CYS A 132 -5.17 -10.86 17.12
C CYS A 132 -4.70 -12.15 16.43
N ASN A 133 -4.02 -13.00 17.19
CA ASN A 133 -3.70 -14.38 16.82
C ASN A 133 -4.39 -15.34 17.79
N LYS A 134 -4.91 -16.46 17.29
CA LYS A 134 -5.52 -17.54 18.07
C LYS A 134 -4.41 -18.47 18.56
N GLN A 135 -4.27 -18.60 19.87
CA GLN A 135 -3.28 -19.46 20.51
C GLN A 135 -3.99 -20.36 21.52
N SER A 136 -3.91 -21.67 21.30
CA SER A 136 -4.55 -22.67 22.18
C SER A 136 -6.04 -22.40 22.43
N GLY A 137 -6.76 -21.99 21.39
CA GLY A 137 -8.21 -21.69 21.46
C GLY A 137 -8.55 -20.30 22.01
N ASN A 138 -7.59 -19.53 22.52
CA ASN A 138 -7.82 -18.18 23.05
C ASN A 138 -7.25 -17.11 22.10
N TRP A 139 -7.88 -15.94 22.08
CA TRP A 139 -7.40 -14.79 21.31
C TRP A 139 -6.29 -14.04 22.06
N ASN A 140 -5.12 -13.92 21.44
CA ASN A 140 -4.04 -13.06 21.87
C ASN A 140 -4.03 -11.78 21.02
N CYS A 141 -4.60 -10.71 21.58
CA CYS A 141 -4.69 -9.40 20.94
C CYS A 141 -3.65 -8.41 21.52
N ASN A 142 -2.40 -8.85 21.68
CA ASN A 142 -1.31 -8.07 22.26
C ASN A 142 -1.64 -7.51 23.66
N GLY A 143 -2.28 -8.32 24.50
CA GLY A 143 -2.72 -7.91 25.84
C GLY A 143 -3.90 -6.93 25.83
N ASN A 144 -4.76 -7.01 24.80
CA ASN A 144 -5.90 -6.10 24.56
C ASN A 144 -5.46 -4.65 24.37
N LYS A 145 -4.38 -4.43 23.62
CA LYS A 145 -3.80 -3.12 23.37
C LYS A 145 -3.72 -2.80 21.89
N TRP A 146 -3.85 -1.52 21.58
CA TRP A 146 -3.58 -1.00 20.25
C TRP A 146 -2.07 -1.00 19.98
N MET A 147 -1.64 -1.42 18.79
CA MET A 147 -0.26 -1.23 18.36
C MET A 147 -0.12 0.22 17.86
N LEU A 148 0.77 0.98 18.47
CA LEU A 148 1.00 2.39 18.14
C LEU A 148 2.20 2.54 17.20
N LEU A 149 1.95 3.10 16.02
CA LEU A 149 2.95 3.38 14.99
C LEU A 149 3.23 4.88 14.96
N GLU A 150 4.50 5.21 14.71
CA GLU A 150 4.97 6.57 14.50
C GLU A 150 5.38 6.78 13.05
N PHE A 151 5.06 7.94 12.50
CA PHE A 151 5.58 8.41 11.22
C PHE A 151 5.81 9.92 11.32
N ASN A 152 6.59 10.48 10.41
CA ASN A 152 6.97 11.87 10.44
C ASN A 152 6.45 12.62 9.21
N VAL A 153 5.82 13.78 9.43
CA VAL A 153 5.37 14.68 8.38
C VAL A 153 6.37 15.83 8.29
N GLN A 154 6.99 16.01 7.13
CA GLN A 154 8.02 17.04 6.90
C GLN A 154 7.42 18.41 6.54
N GLY A 155 6.09 18.50 6.43
CA GLY A 155 5.37 19.68 5.96
C GLY A 155 5.35 19.80 4.44
N THR A 156 5.35 21.03 3.92
CA THR A 156 5.45 21.26 2.48
C THR A 156 6.85 20.93 1.99
N ALA A 157 6.98 20.17 0.89
CA ALA A 157 8.27 19.95 0.25
C ALA A 157 8.87 21.31 -0.16
N THR A 158 10.02 21.68 0.42
CA THR A 158 10.70 22.96 0.19
C THR A 158 11.94 22.82 -0.71
N GLY A 159 12.10 21.68 -1.39
CA GLY A 159 13.19 21.43 -2.32
C GLY A 159 13.06 22.20 -3.64
N ALA A 160 14.19 22.48 -4.29
CA ALA A 160 14.31 23.18 -5.59
C ALA A 160 13.70 22.42 -6.79
N ILE A 161 12.97 21.33 -6.52
CA ILE A 161 12.17 20.57 -7.47
C ILE A 161 10.71 20.73 -6.99
N PRO A 162 9.96 21.72 -7.51
CA PRO A 162 8.53 21.89 -7.27
C PRO A 162 7.71 20.60 -7.45
N GLU A 163 8.24 19.64 -8.20
CA GLU A 163 7.59 18.41 -8.64
C GLU A 163 7.50 17.31 -7.57
N LEU A 164 8.22 17.40 -6.43
CA LEU A 164 7.95 16.51 -5.28
C LEU A 164 6.52 16.69 -4.74
N ALA A 165 5.95 17.89 -4.87
CA ALA A 165 4.55 18.15 -4.48
C ALA A 165 3.53 17.42 -5.37
N ASN A 166 3.95 16.90 -6.54
CA ASN A 166 3.06 16.33 -7.54
C ASN A 166 3.28 14.83 -7.77
N VAL A 167 4.09 14.15 -6.95
CA VAL A 167 4.38 12.71 -7.13
C VAL A 167 3.08 11.89 -7.28
N ASN A 168 2.06 12.19 -6.48
CA ASN A 168 0.75 11.52 -6.52
C ASN A 168 -0.03 11.75 -7.83
N GLN A 169 0.26 12.82 -8.56
CA GLN A 169 -0.28 13.03 -9.90
C GLN A 169 0.34 12.07 -10.91
N PHE A 170 1.59 11.66 -10.73
CA PHE A 170 2.32 10.84 -11.71
C PHE A 170 2.34 9.35 -11.39
N VAL A 171 2.39 8.96 -10.12
CA VAL A 171 2.36 7.55 -9.72
C VAL A 171 1.01 7.16 -9.12
N VAL A 172 0.76 5.86 -8.99
CA VAL A 172 -0.45 5.35 -8.30
C VAL A 172 -0.12 5.21 -6.81
N ASN A 173 -0.19 6.30 -6.05
CA ASN A 173 0.10 6.30 -4.61
C ASN A 173 -1.08 5.81 -3.75
N GLN A 174 -1.60 4.65 -4.12
CA GLN A 174 -2.58 3.91 -3.36
C GLN A 174 -2.26 2.42 -3.48
N ALA A 175 -2.70 1.62 -2.51
CA ALA A 175 -2.51 0.18 -2.59
C ALA A 175 -3.19 -0.40 -3.85
N ILE A 176 -2.48 -1.30 -4.52
CA ILE A 176 -2.97 -2.05 -5.68
C ILE A 176 -2.91 -3.51 -5.25
N TYR A 177 -4.01 -4.09 -4.79
CA TYR A 177 -3.99 -5.46 -4.27
C TYR A 177 -3.33 -6.45 -5.27
N PRO A 178 -2.43 -7.36 -4.84
CA PRO A 178 -1.97 -7.62 -3.46
C PRO A 178 -0.83 -6.72 -2.96
N PHE A 179 -0.43 -5.70 -3.71
CA PHE A 179 0.68 -4.82 -3.41
C PHE A 179 0.33 -3.67 -2.46
N THR A 180 1.30 -3.34 -1.62
CA THR A 180 1.33 -2.13 -0.80
C THR A 180 2.39 -1.18 -1.34
N VAL A 181 2.07 0.11 -1.47
CA VAL A 181 3.08 1.14 -1.75
C VAL A 181 4.00 1.25 -0.53
N ILE A 182 5.30 1.17 -0.76
CA ILE A 182 6.35 1.30 0.26
C ILE A 182 7.28 2.49 0.03
N ASN A 183 7.25 3.12 -1.13
CA ASN A 183 7.93 4.40 -1.32
C ASN A 183 7.34 5.10 -2.53
N THR A 184 7.32 6.43 -2.52
CA THR A 184 7.11 7.24 -3.71
C THR A 184 8.10 8.39 -3.71
N GLY A 185 8.52 8.85 -4.88
CA GLY A 185 9.46 9.96 -4.99
C GLY A 185 9.48 10.61 -6.36
N ALA A 186 10.23 11.71 -6.46
CA ALA A 186 10.60 12.30 -7.73
C ALA A 186 12.09 12.66 -7.71
N GLU A 187 12.76 12.47 -8.84
CA GLU A 187 14.14 12.92 -9.05
C GLU A 187 14.33 13.45 -10.47
N GLN A 188 15.32 14.32 -10.65
CA GLN A 188 15.82 14.63 -11.98
C GLN A 188 16.66 13.45 -12.48
N ASP A 189 16.38 13.02 -13.70
CA ASP A 189 17.09 11.93 -14.37
C ASP A 189 17.43 12.38 -15.80
N ASN A 190 18.21 11.59 -16.52
CA ASN A 190 18.59 11.91 -17.89
C ASN A 190 18.72 10.68 -18.78
N PHE A 191 18.17 10.78 -19.98
CA PHE A 191 18.41 9.82 -21.06
C PHE A 191 19.40 10.45 -22.06
N ALA A 192 20.69 10.12 -21.91
CA ALA A 192 21.78 10.83 -22.56
C ALA A 192 21.73 12.33 -22.19
N ASP A 193 21.52 13.21 -23.18
CA ASP A 193 21.47 14.67 -22.98
C ASP A 193 20.03 15.21 -22.76
N ILE A 194 19.03 14.32 -22.65
CA ILE A 194 17.63 14.70 -22.44
C ILE A 194 17.32 14.63 -20.95
N ASN A 195 17.11 15.79 -20.32
CA ASN A 195 16.68 15.87 -18.93
C ASN A 195 15.20 15.49 -18.81
N VAL A 196 14.89 14.65 -17.83
CA VAL A 196 13.53 14.22 -17.51
C VAL A 196 13.30 14.33 -16.01
N ILE A 197 12.03 14.37 -15.61
CA ILE A 197 11.66 14.13 -14.22
C ILE A 197 11.19 12.69 -14.11
N ARG A 198 11.85 11.91 -13.26
CA ARG A 198 11.45 10.54 -12.95
C ARG A 198 10.62 10.52 -11.67
N TYR A 199 9.43 9.97 -11.75
CA TYR A 199 8.56 9.72 -10.60
C TYR A 199 8.57 8.24 -10.27
N ASP A 200 8.86 7.92 -9.02
CA ASP A 200 9.06 6.57 -8.55
C ASP A 200 7.89 6.13 -7.67
N ALA A 201 7.45 4.90 -7.85
CA ALA A 201 6.63 4.19 -6.87
C ALA A 201 7.19 2.79 -6.66
N LYS A 202 7.38 2.43 -5.41
CA LYS A 202 7.85 1.12 -5.01
C LYS A 202 6.71 0.38 -4.32
N TYR A 203 6.44 -0.81 -4.79
CA TYR A 203 5.38 -1.67 -4.31
C TYR A 203 5.98 -2.93 -3.69
N ARG A 204 5.30 -3.51 -2.70
CA ARG A 204 5.67 -4.78 -2.08
C ARG A 204 4.46 -5.70 -1.93
N GLU A 205 4.59 -6.93 -2.41
CA GLU A 205 3.67 -8.04 -2.17
C GLU A 205 3.93 -8.68 -0.78
N PRO A 206 2.94 -9.30 -0.11
CA PRO A 206 3.13 -10.08 1.12
C PRO A 206 4.31 -11.04 1.13
N LYS A 207 4.57 -11.72 0.00
CA LYS A 207 5.64 -12.71 -0.11
C LYS A 207 7.03 -12.09 -0.27
N GLY A 208 7.12 -10.76 -0.30
CA GLY A 208 8.36 -10.02 -0.38
C GLY A 208 8.73 -9.54 -1.78
N LEU A 209 7.97 -9.92 -2.82
CA LEU A 209 8.18 -9.41 -4.18
C LEU A 209 8.10 -7.88 -4.18
N VAL A 210 9.11 -7.24 -4.77
CA VAL A 210 9.18 -5.79 -4.93
C VAL A 210 8.98 -5.46 -6.40
N VAL A 211 8.08 -4.52 -6.66
CA VAL A 211 7.86 -3.94 -7.98
C VAL A 211 8.24 -2.47 -7.93
N LEU A 212 9.10 -2.03 -8.84
CA LEU A 212 9.42 -0.62 -9.02
C LEU A 212 8.69 -0.10 -10.25
N VAL A 213 8.07 1.05 -10.12
CA VAL A 213 7.46 1.77 -11.23
C VAL A 213 8.12 3.13 -11.34
N HIS A 214 8.64 3.40 -12.52
CA HIS A 214 9.21 4.67 -12.91
C HIS A 214 8.29 5.28 -13.97
N VAL A 215 7.89 6.53 -13.76
CA VAL A 215 7.21 7.35 -14.77
C VAL A 215 8.15 8.48 -15.13
N PHE A 216 8.68 8.45 -16.35
CA PHE A 216 9.55 9.50 -16.85
C PHE A 216 8.72 10.53 -17.59
N ASP A 217 8.70 11.78 -17.12
CA ASP A 217 8.01 12.89 -17.77
C ASP A 217 9.01 13.74 -18.57
N PHE A 218 8.85 13.72 -19.89
CA PHE A 218 9.66 14.49 -20.83
C PHE A 218 9.08 15.90 -21.01
N ASN A 219 9.87 16.84 -21.53
CA ASN A 219 9.33 18.19 -21.80
C ASN A 219 8.29 18.15 -22.93
N ASN A 220 8.49 17.26 -23.91
CA ASN A 220 7.63 17.12 -25.08
C ASN A 220 7.72 15.72 -25.70
N ARG A 221 6.82 15.44 -26.65
CA ARG A 221 6.76 14.15 -27.34
C ARG A 221 8.01 13.84 -28.17
N ALA A 222 8.63 14.85 -28.79
CA ALA A 222 9.77 14.63 -29.67
C ALA A 222 11.00 14.10 -28.91
N GLU A 223 11.25 14.60 -27.69
CA GLU A 223 12.28 14.09 -26.78
C GLU A 223 12.03 12.62 -26.37
N LEU A 224 10.76 12.28 -26.09
CA LEU A 224 10.35 10.90 -25.82
C LEU A 224 10.59 10.01 -27.04
N ASP A 225 10.15 10.41 -28.23
CA ASP A 225 10.30 9.63 -29.45
C ASP A 225 11.79 9.42 -29.79
N GLN A 226 12.63 10.43 -29.58
CA GLN A 226 14.08 10.30 -29.69
C GLN A 226 14.60 9.24 -28.72
N THR A 227 14.22 9.31 -27.45
CA THR A 227 14.64 8.35 -26.41
C THR A 227 14.18 6.93 -26.70
N ILE A 228 12.96 6.75 -27.18
CA ILE A 228 12.45 5.44 -27.59
C ILE A 228 13.28 4.85 -28.72
N ASN A 229 13.56 5.66 -29.75
CA ASN A 229 14.30 5.20 -30.92
C ASN A 229 15.78 4.89 -30.62
N THR A 230 16.37 5.51 -29.61
CA THR A 230 17.79 5.32 -29.25
C THR A 230 18.00 4.28 -28.16
N MET A 231 17.16 4.26 -27.14
CA MET A 231 17.38 3.44 -25.92
C MET A 231 16.39 2.30 -25.75
N PHE A 232 15.14 2.46 -26.17
CA PHE A 232 14.09 1.44 -25.96
C PHE A 232 13.72 0.68 -27.23
N ARG A 233 14.40 0.93 -28.34
CA ARG A 233 14.06 0.37 -29.65
C ARG A 233 14.01 -1.16 -29.63
N ASP A 234 15.00 -1.79 -29.01
CA ASP A 234 15.07 -3.25 -28.97
C ASP A 234 13.95 -3.84 -28.11
N ILE A 235 13.60 -3.18 -27.00
CA ILE A 235 12.47 -3.57 -26.14
C ILE A 235 11.15 -3.52 -26.93
N PHE A 236 10.89 -2.46 -27.68
CA PHE A 236 9.64 -2.34 -28.45
C PHE A 236 9.62 -3.15 -29.75
N THR A 237 10.77 -3.51 -30.32
CA THR A 237 10.80 -4.32 -31.55
C THR A 237 10.77 -5.81 -31.25
N GLN A 238 11.40 -6.26 -30.15
CA GLN A 238 11.50 -7.67 -29.80
C GLN A 238 10.49 -8.09 -28.74
N GLY A 239 10.18 -7.20 -27.80
CA GLY A 239 9.33 -7.46 -26.64
C GLY A 239 7.86 -7.06 -26.79
N LYS A 240 7.41 -6.68 -27.99
CA LYS A 240 6.05 -6.15 -28.18
C LYS A 240 4.98 -7.20 -27.92
N THR A 241 4.07 -6.90 -27.01
CA THR A 241 2.89 -7.71 -26.71
C THR A 241 1.65 -6.83 -26.51
N LYS A 242 0.47 -7.45 -26.36
CA LYS A 242 -0.80 -6.75 -26.11
C LYS A 242 -1.36 -7.10 -24.73
N GLN A 243 -1.66 -6.07 -23.95
CA GLN A 243 -2.35 -6.17 -22.66
C GLN A 243 -3.63 -5.32 -22.71
N ASN A 244 -4.81 -5.94 -22.61
CA ASN A 244 -6.10 -5.24 -22.67
C ASN A 244 -6.24 -4.30 -23.89
N GLY A 245 -5.72 -4.73 -25.05
CA GLY A 245 -5.75 -3.95 -26.29
C GLY A 245 -4.64 -2.91 -26.45
N ASN A 246 -3.87 -2.64 -25.39
CA ASN A 246 -2.73 -1.72 -25.41
C ASN A 246 -1.44 -2.46 -25.82
N ASN A 247 -0.64 -1.85 -26.70
CA ASN A 247 0.69 -2.38 -27.02
C ASN A 247 1.66 -2.01 -25.89
N ILE A 248 2.39 -2.97 -25.37
CA ILE A 248 3.44 -2.76 -24.37
C ILE A 248 4.69 -3.52 -24.78
N GLY A 249 5.87 -3.09 -24.33
CA GLY A 249 7.11 -3.85 -24.42
C GLY A 249 7.34 -4.64 -23.14
N ILE A 250 7.61 -5.93 -23.26
CA ILE A 250 8.07 -6.78 -22.15
C ILE A 250 9.45 -7.33 -22.52
N TYR A 251 10.42 -7.16 -21.63
CA TYR A 251 11.79 -7.60 -21.82
C TYR A 251 12.32 -8.21 -20.53
N LEU A 252 13.09 -9.29 -20.64
CA LEU A 252 13.82 -9.88 -19.53
C LEU A 252 15.26 -9.41 -19.64
N ASP A 253 15.77 -8.71 -18.64
CA ASP A 253 17.16 -8.26 -18.65
C ASP A 253 18.16 -9.36 -18.28
N GLU A 254 19.45 -9.02 -18.34
CA GLU A 254 20.54 -9.93 -18.04
C GLU A 254 20.58 -10.40 -16.57
N THR A 255 19.78 -9.78 -15.69
CA THR A 255 19.69 -10.10 -14.26
C THR A 255 18.42 -10.89 -13.91
N ASP A 256 17.75 -11.46 -14.91
CA ASP A 256 16.45 -12.12 -14.79
C ASP A 256 15.36 -11.19 -14.21
N THR A 257 15.52 -9.87 -14.39
CA THR A 257 14.51 -8.89 -14.01
C THR A 257 13.59 -8.65 -15.19
N MET A 258 12.28 -8.86 -14.99
CA MET A 258 11.30 -8.56 -16.03
C MET A 258 10.93 -7.08 -16.00
N ILE A 259 11.04 -6.45 -17.17
CA ILE A 259 10.73 -5.06 -17.43
C ILE A 259 9.49 -5.00 -18.32
N THR A 260 8.52 -4.18 -17.93
CA THR A 260 7.36 -3.83 -18.75
C THR A 260 7.33 -2.33 -18.98
N THR A 261 7.25 -1.87 -20.23
CA THR A 261 7.29 -0.45 -20.55
C THR A 261 6.39 -0.05 -21.72
N TRP A 262 5.90 1.18 -21.70
CA TRP A 262 5.14 1.79 -22.80
C TRP A 262 5.17 3.31 -22.72
N SER A 263 4.80 3.97 -23.81
CA SER A 263 4.61 5.43 -23.87
C SER A 263 3.14 5.83 -23.77
N SER A 264 2.91 7.02 -23.23
CA SER A 264 1.62 7.70 -23.17
C SER A 264 1.87 9.20 -23.23
N GLY A 265 1.46 9.90 -24.28
CA GLY A 265 1.69 11.34 -24.43
C GLY A 265 3.18 11.69 -24.40
N LYS A 266 3.62 12.45 -23.40
CA LYS A 266 5.04 12.79 -23.20
C LYS A 266 5.70 11.96 -22.08
N GLN A 267 5.07 10.88 -21.66
CA GLN A 267 5.55 10.02 -20.58
C GLN A 267 5.96 8.63 -21.05
N ILE A 268 6.99 8.07 -20.42
CA ILE A 268 7.29 6.63 -20.45
C ILE A 268 6.95 6.04 -19.08
N VAL A 269 6.15 4.98 -19.08
CA VAL A 269 5.97 4.13 -17.90
C VAL A 269 6.91 2.94 -18.01
N TYR A 270 7.64 2.67 -16.94
CA TYR A 270 8.62 1.60 -16.86
C TYR A 270 8.44 0.85 -15.53
N ILE A 271 8.09 -0.43 -15.61
CA ILE A 271 7.82 -1.28 -14.47
C ILE A 271 8.89 -2.37 -14.41
N GLN A 272 9.62 -2.42 -13.30
CA GLN A 272 10.68 -3.39 -13.04
C GLN A 272 10.23 -4.37 -11.96
N THR A 273 10.43 -5.65 -12.21
CA THR A 273 9.97 -6.74 -11.35
C THR A 273 11.10 -7.74 -11.15
N PHE A 274 11.54 -7.93 -9.90
CA PHE A 274 12.69 -8.77 -9.54
C PHE A 274 12.33 -10.26 -9.42
N ASP A 275 11.37 -10.71 -10.23
CA ASP A 275 10.95 -12.10 -10.36
C ASP A 275 10.51 -12.30 -11.81
N PRO A 276 11.22 -13.15 -12.58
CA PRO A 276 10.96 -13.34 -14.01
C PRO A 276 9.60 -14.00 -14.29
N GLU A 277 9.01 -14.70 -13.30
CA GLU A 277 7.72 -15.36 -13.43
C GLU A 277 6.55 -14.49 -12.93
N ALA A 278 6.84 -13.42 -12.19
CA ALA A 278 5.83 -12.53 -11.65
C ALA A 278 5.40 -11.47 -12.66
N ALA A 279 4.49 -11.85 -13.57
CA ALA A 279 3.73 -10.86 -14.33
C ALA A 279 2.82 -10.09 -13.37
N ASN A 280 3.25 -8.91 -12.94
CA ASN A 280 2.55 -8.04 -11.99
C ASN A 280 1.36 -7.34 -12.66
N LYS A 281 0.42 -8.16 -13.15
CA LYS A 281 -0.73 -7.77 -13.95
C LYS A 281 -1.50 -6.62 -13.29
N GLU A 282 -1.69 -6.66 -11.98
CA GLU A 282 -2.45 -5.65 -11.24
C GLU A 282 -1.76 -4.28 -11.28
N ILE A 283 -0.42 -4.23 -11.15
CA ILE A 283 0.35 -2.98 -11.28
C ILE A 283 0.28 -2.48 -12.72
N ILE A 284 0.49 -3.37 -13.70
CA ILE A 284 0.45 -3.03 -15.14
C ILE A 284 -0.93 -2.46 -15.51
N GLU A 285 -2.01 -3.10 -15.08
CA GLU A 285 -3.38 -2.65 -15.37
C GLU A 285 -3.72 -1.32 -14.69
N ALA A 286 -3.30 -1.13 -13.44
CA ALA A 286 -3.50 0.14 -12.73
C ALA A 286 -2.78 1.30 -13.45
N TYR A 287 -1.56 1.07 -13.93
CA TYR A 287 -0.81 2.08 -14.65
C TYR A 287 -1.29 2.26 -16.10
N LEU A 288 -1.76 1.22 -16.80
CA LEU A 288 -2.38 1.36 -18.12
C LEU A 288 -3.70 2.13 -18.06
N ALA A 289 -4.48 1.98 -16.98
CA ALA A 289 -5.68 2.77 -16.77
C ALA A 289 -5.36 4.27 -16.60
N LYS A 290 -4.23 4.60 -15.96
CA LYS A 290 -3.76 5.97 -15.77
C LYS A 290 -3.02 6.53 -17.00
N TYR A 291 -2.27 5.69 -17.70
CA TYR A 291 -1.45 5.98 -18.87
C TYR A 291 -1.75 5.00 -19.99
N PRO A 292 -2.84 5.20 -20.76
CA PRO A 292 -3.15 4.34 -21.91
C PRO A 292 -2.01 4.36 -22.92
N SER A 293 -1.64 3.18 -23.43
CA SER A 293 -0.49 3.10 -24.35
C SER A 293 -0.81 3.73 -25.70
N ASP A 294 0.13 4.52 -26.22
CA ASP A 294 0.11 5.05 -27.58
C ASP A 294 1.21 4.46 -28.48
N VAL A 295 1.87 3.39 -28.04
CA VAL A 295 2.85 2.65 -28.83
C VAL A 295 2.14 2.00 -30.03
N GLN A 296 2.65 2.25 -31.25
CA GLN A 296 2.09 1.71 -32.49
C GLN A 296 2.65 0.34 -32.84
#